data_AF-A0A372J9W9-F1
#
_entry.id   AF-A0A372J9W9-F1
#
_cell.length_a   1.000
_cell.length_b   1.000
_cell.length_c   1.000
_cell.angle_alpha   90.00
_cell.angle_beta   90.00
_cell.angle_gamma   90.00
#
_symmetry.space_group_name_H-M   'P 1'
#
loop_
_entity.id
_entity.type
_entity.pdbx_description
1 polymer ?
#
loop_
_entity_poly.entity_id
_entity_poly.type
_entity_poly.pdbx_seq_one_letter_code
_entity_poly.pdbx_strand_id
1 'polypeptide(L)'
;MTETIADLVACEDVLTFVNAAITGTGQREFHDEAFEQRLSLGFLHEYMRENYRELYAATLALDVNDHNAALIIRGLLTAAGDADPARRRLEGRLIARRLKLLPPQRVYRLFRALRRDGVNNRRTRAIIRDWLVARPDLAFDAVKYRGALKDTVRHSHFDPRALVPRAPEHVRDEIGGMLHGRTGRPFTTPIFETWRQAHYAHEAVYELPFTVAEGFAARHGIPRRRLLERAEKSMTRLERLRLQGHAWENRAPIDLDLATVPLTRLATYVLSLPLDERSRRRAELTGALRAAARRAAG
;
A
#
# COMPACT_ATOMS: atom_id res chain seq x y z
N MET A 1 40.89 -0.14 14.87
CA MET A 1 40.36 -1.38 14.27
C MET A 1 40.82 -1.38 12.83
N THR A 2 41.65 -2.33 12.42
CA THR A 2 42.09 -2.47 11.03
C THR A 2 40.97 -3.15 10.25
N GLU A 3 40.38 -2.45 9.28
CA GLU A 3 39.40 -3.03 8.35
C GLU A 3 40.01 -4.22 7.62
N THR A 4 39.30 -5.34 7.63
CA THR A 4 39.70 -6.56 6.91
C THR A 4 39.14 -6.54 5.49
N ILE A 5 39.73 -7.33 4.59
CA ILE A 5 39.19 -7.53 3.23
C ILE A 5 37.72 -8.02 3.29
N ALA A 6 37.39 -8.83 4.32
CA ALA A 6 36.02 -9.30 4.53
C ALA A 6 35.06 -8.15 4.88
N ASP A 7 35.50 -7.16 5.67
CA ASP A 7 34.68 -5.98 5.99
C ASP A 7 34.43 -5.12 4.74
N LEU A 8 35.43 -4.97 3.87
CA LEU A 8 35.29 -4.24 2.60
C LEU A 8 34.29 -4.92 1.66
N VAL A 9 34.37 -6.24 1.51
CA VAL A 9 33.42 -7.00 0.68
C VAL A 9 32.00 -6.87 1.24
N ALA A 10 31.83 -7.01 2.57
CA ALA A 10 30.52 -6.82 3.20
C ALA A 10 29.96 -5.41 2.97
N CYS A 11 30.81 -4.38 3.00
CA CYS A 11 30.41 -3.01 2.67
C CYS A 11 29.97 -2.87 1.21
N GLU A 12 30.71 -3.43 0.25
CA GLU A 12 30.36 -3.41 -1.17
C GLU A 12 29.04 -4.14 -1.46
N ASP A 13 28.82 -5.30 -0.84
CA ASP A 13 27.59 -6.07 -0.95
C ASP A 13 26.38 -5.28 -0.45
N VAL A 14 26.52 -4.67 0.74
CA VAL A 14 25.45 -3.87 1.37
C VAL A 14 25.15 -2.63 0.54
N LEU A 15 26.17 -1.93 0.04
CA LEU A 15 25.99 -0.75 -0.83
C LEU A 15 25.27 -1.13 -2.11
N THR A 16 25.67 -2.23 -2.75
CA THR A 16 25.03 -2.76 -3.95
C THR A 16 23.56 -3.07 -3.69
N PHE A 17 23.27 -3.78 -2.59
CA PHE A 17 21.91 -4.10 -2.21
C PHE A 17 21.06 -2.86 -1.89
N VAL A 18 21.58 -1.91 -1.11
CA VAL A 18 20.84 -0.70 -0.74
C VAL A 18 20.50 0.12 -1.97
N ASN A 19 21.44 0.29 -2.90
CA ASN A 19 21.19 0.97 -4.17
C ASN A 19 20.06 0.28 -4.95
N ALA A 20 20.14 -1.04 -5.12
CA ALA A 20 19.09 -1.83 -5.78
C ALA A 20 17.74 -1.75 -5.03
N ALA A 21 17.76 -1.74 -3.69
CA ALA A 21 16.57 -1.71 -2.86
C ALA A 21 15.86 -0.34 -2.89
N ILE A 22 16.60 0.74 -3.14
CA ILE A 22 16.05 2.08 -3.33
C ILE A 22 15.49 2.21 -4.75
N THR A 23 16.25 1.86 -5.78
CA THR A 23 15.92 2.16 -7.19
C THR A 23 15.07 1.09 -7.86
N GLY A 24 15.37 -0.19 -7.64
CA GLY A 24 14.78 -1.31 -8.36
C GLY A 24 13.36 -1.61 -7.89
N THR A 25 12.41 -1.76 -8.82
CA THR A 25 10.98 -1.97 -8.47
C THR A 25 10.42 -3.33 -8.86
N GLY A 26 11.26 -4.22 -9.43
CA GLY A 26 10.84 -5.52 -9.99
C GLY A 26 9.88 -5.40 -11.18
N GLN A 27 9.77 -4.20 -11.76
CA GLN A 27 9.05 -3.87 -13.00
C GLN A 27 10.06 -3.88 -14.16
N ARG A 28 9.61 -4.16 -15.38
CA ARG A 28 10.45 -4.08 -16.59
C ARG A 28 11.16 -2.72 -16.67
N GLU A 29 12.48 -2.69 -16.68
CA GLU A 29 13.27 -1.52 -17.07
C GLU A 29 13.71 -1.67 -18.54
N PHE A 30 14.08 -0.57 -19.18
CA PHE A 30 14.21 -0.45 -20.65
C PHE A 30 15.14 -1.47 -21.33
N HIS A 31 16.00 -2.16 -20.58
CA HIS A 31 17.03 -3.07 -21.11
C HIS A 31 16.89 -4.55 -20.70
N ASP A 32 16.09 -4.88 -19.67
CA ASP A 32 15.97 -6.26 -19.16
C ASP A 32 14.51 -6.76 -19.18
N GLU A 33 14.32 -8.07 -19.32
CA GLU A 33 13.00 -8.66 -19.14
C GLU A 33 12.60 -8.68 -17.66
N ALA A 34 11.31 -8.46 -17.39
CA ALA A 34 10.79 -8.38 -16.01
C ALA A 34 11.05 -9.66 -15.20
N PHE A 35 11.29 -10.81 -15.85
CA PHE A 35 11.63 -12.06 -15.19
C PHE A 35 13.07 -12.06 -14.67
N GLU A 36 14.04 -11.63 -15.49
CA GLU A 36 15.46 -11.57 -15.14
C GLU A 36 15.68 -10.62 -13.97
N GLN A 37 15.05 -9.45 -13.99
CA GLN A 37 15.14 -8.50 -12.88
C GLN A 37 14.55 -9.05 -11.58
N ARG A 38 13.46 -9.82 -11.65
CA ARG A 38 12.89 -10.48 -10.46
C ARG A 38 13.81 -11.57 -9.93
N LEU A 39 14.50 -12.28 -10.82
CA LEU A 39 15.44 -13.34 -10.45
C LEU A 39 16.70 -12.74 -9.80
N SER A 40 17.27 -11.69 -10.39
CA SER A 40 18.42 -10.95 -9.83
C SER A 40 18.08 -10.27 -8.50
N LEU A 41 16.93 -9.61 -8.39
CA LEU A 41 16.48 -9.00 -7.15
C LEU A 41 16.17 -10.06 -6.08
N GLY A 42 15.54 -11.16 -6.47
CA GLY A 42 15.28 -12.31 -5.60
C GLY A 42 16.56 -12.89 -5.01
N PHE A 43 17.57 -13.10 -5.85
CA PHE A 43 18.89 -13.55 -5.44
C PHE A 43 19.54 -12.59 -4.44
N LEU A 44 19.54 -11.28 -4.72
CA LEU A 44 20.11 -10.27 -3.80
C LEU A 44 19.41 -10.29 -2.43
N HIS A 45 18.09 -10.42 -2.39
CA HIS A 45 17.35 -10.52 -1.14
C HIS A 45 17.69 -11.78 -0.34
N GLU A 46 17.83 -12.92 -1.03
CA GLU A 46 18.21 -14.19 -0.41
C GLU A 46 19.64 -14.14 0.12
N TYR A 47 20.58 -13.73 -0.72
CA TYR A 47 21.98 -13.54 -0.39
C TYR A 47 22.17 -12.64 0.84
N MET A 48 21.53 -11.47 0.87
CA MET A 48 21.64 -10.53 2.00
C MET A 48 20.98 -11.08 3.26
N ARG A 49 19.85 -11.78 3.14
CA ARG A 49 19.16 -12.38 4.30
C ARG A 49 20.02 -13.47 4.95
N GLU A 50 20.74 -14.25 4.15
CA GLU A 50 21.53 -15.39 4.63
C GLU A 50 22.90 -14.96 5.15
N ASN A 51 23.59 -14.06 4.44
CA ASN A 51 24.95 -13.65 4.79
C ASN A 51 24.99 -12.45 5.75
N TYR A 52 24.04 -11.51 5.61
CA TYR A 52 24.08 -10.21 6.29
C TYR A 52 22.73 -9.82 6.91
N ARG A 53 22.05 -10.76 7.58
CA ARG A 53 20.67 -10.60 8.07
C ARG A 53 20.39 -9.32 8.87
N GLU A 54 21.32 -8.92 9.73
CA GLU A 54 21.15 -7.71 10.55
C GLU A 54 21.16 -6.44 9.69
N LEU A 55 22.09 -6.36 8.74
CA LEU A 55 22.18 -5.25 7.78
C LEU A 55 20.97 -5.27 6.84
N TYR A 56 20.56 -6.45 6.38
CA TYR A 56 19.34 -6.65 5.62
C TYR A 56 18.11 -6.11 6.35
N ALA A 57 17.96 -6.40 7.64
CA ALA A 57 16.87 -5.84 8.45
C ALA A 57 17.02 -4.32 8.65
N ALA A 58 18.23 -3.84 8.90
CA ALA A 58 18.53 -2.41 9.10
C ALA A 58 18.15 -1.56 7.88
N THR A 59 18.17 -2.12 6.66
CA THR A 59 17.71 -1.40 5.46
C THR A 59 16.24 -0.95 5.52
N LEU A 60 15.41 -1.54 6.40
CA LEU A 60 14.04 -1.06 6.65
C LEU A 60 14.00 0.34 7.29
N ALA A 61 15.10 0.79 7.90
CA ALA A 61 15.26 2.14 8.43
C ALA A 61 15.64 3.16 7.34
N LEU A 62 16.09 2.69 6.18
CA LEU A 62 16.42 3.52 5.02
C LEU A 62 15.16 3.75 4.17
N ASP A 63 15.26 4.68 3.21
CA ASP A 63 14.17 4.98 2.28
C ASP A 63 14.10 3.99 1.10
N VAL A 64 14.18 2.69 1.40
CA VAL A 64 13.96 1.62 0.41
C VAL A 64 12.51 1.68 -0.07
N ASN A 65 12.26 1.41 -1.35
CA ASN A 65 10.91 1.56 -1.89
C ASN A 65 9.91 0.53 -1.29
N ASP A 66 8.61 0.76 -1.48
CA ASP A 66 7.55 -0.09 -0.92
C ASP A 66 7.66 -1.57 -1.33
N HIS A 67 8.16 -1.84 -2.54
CA HIS A 67 8.29 -3.20 -3.06
C HIS A 67 9.38 -3.96 -2.28
N ASN A 68 10.58 -3.39 -2.20
CA ASN A 68 11.70 -3.99 -1.50
C ASN A 68 11.46 -4.06 0.01
N ALA A 69 10.84 -3.04 0.60
CA ALA A 69 10.41 -3.10 2.00
C ALA A 69 9.50 -4.31 2.27
N ALA A 70 8.55 -4.60 1.37
CA ALA A 70 7.68 -5.77 1.52
C ALA A 70 8.43 -7.09 1.35
N LEU A 71 9.41 -7.17 0.43
CA LEU A 71 10.27 -8.35 0.26
C LEU A 71 11.15 -8.61 1.48
N ILE A 72 11.74 -7.55 2.05
CA ILE A 72 12.54 -7.62 3.28
C ILE A 72 11.69 -8.14 4.44
N ILE A 73 10.52 -7.52 4.69
CA ILE A 73 9.63 -7.95 5.76
C ILE A 73 9.20 -9.41 5.56
N ARG A 74 8.84 -9.80 4.33
CA ARG A 74 8.46 -11.18 4.00
C ARG A 74 9.60 -12.15 4.31
N GLY A 75 10.81 -11.90 3.80
CA GLY A 75 11.98 -12.74 4.01
C GLY A 75 12.34 -12.91 5.49
N LEU A 76 12.31 -11.82 6.27
CA LEU A 76 12.58 -11.87 7.71
C LEU A 76 11.56 -12.70 8.49
N LEU A 77 10.29 -12.69 8.07
CA LEU A 77 9.19 -13.42 8.72
C LEU A 77 9.12 -14.89 8.29
N THR A 78 9.49 -15.20 7.05
CA THR A 78 9.61 -16.59 6.57
C THR A 78 10.76 -17.30 7.28
N ALA A 79 11.93 -16.67 7.34
CA ALA A 79 13.13 -17.21 7.99
C ALA A 79 13.21 -16.81 9.49
N ALA A 80 12.10 -16.88 10.23
CA ALA A 80 12.07 -16.41 11.63
C ALA A 80 12.84 -17.31 12.60
N GLY A 81 13.06 -18.58 12.23
CA GLY A 81 13.78 -19.59 13.03
C GLY A 81 15.22 -19.19 13.31
N ASP A 82 15.89 -18.55 12.34
CA ASP A 82 17.34 -18.35 12.30
C ASP A 82 17.83 -17.15 13.13
N ALA A 83 16.93 -16.42 13.78
CA ALA A 83 17.26 -15.26 14.58
C ALA A 83 17.14 -15.53 16.09
N ASP A 84 18.12 -15.09 16.87
CA ASP A 84 18.05 -15.10 18.33
C ASP A 84 16.96 -14.14 18.87
N PRO A 85 16.60 -14.21 20.16
CA PRO A 85 15.56 -13.35 20.74
C PRO A 85 15.85 -11.84 20.66
N ALA A 86 17.10 -11.40 20.76
CA ALA A 86 17.46 -9.98 20.71
C ALA A 86 17.30 -9.43 19.29
N ARG A 87 17.80 -10.16 18.29
CA ARG A 87 17.66 -9.86 16.88
C ARG A 87 16.19 -9.85 16.46
N ARG A 88 15.39 -10.83 16.90
CA ARG A 88 13.93 -10.86 16.66
C ARG A 88 13.21 -9.61 17.18
N ARG A 89 13.61 -9.09 18.35
CA ARG A 89 13.05 -7.84 18.90
C ARG A 89 13.41 -6.63 18.05
N LEU A 90 14.68 -6.50 17.66
CA LEU A 90 15.13 -5.40 16.81
C LEU A 90 14.42 -5.40 15.45
N GLU A 91 14.44 -6.54 14.76
CA GLU A 91 13.73 -6.72 13.50
C GLU A 91 12.23 -6.42 13.64
N GLY A 92 11.59 -6.87 14.73
CA GLY A 92 10.18 -6.58 15.01
C GLY A 92 9.88 -5.08 15.08
N ARG A 93 10.75 -4.28 15.72
CA ARG A 93 10.60 -2.82 15.77
C ARG A 93 10.75 -2.18 14.40
N LEU A 94 11.73 -2.62 13.62
CA LEU A 94 11.98 -2.13 12.25
C LEU A 94 10.79 -2.45 11.33
N ILE A 95 10.30 -3.68 11.37
CA ILE A 95 9.10 -4.11 10.63
C ILE A 95 7.90 -3.26 11.04
N ALA A 96 7.63 -3.13 12.34
CA ALA A 96 6.48 -2.35 12.83
C ALA A 96 6.55 -0.89 12.41
N ARG A 97 7.74 -0.27 12.45
CA ARG A 97 7.93 1.11 11.98
C ARG A 97 7.70 1.22 10.48
N ARG A 98 8.26 0.30 9.67
CA ARG A 98 8.08 0.33 8.21
C ARG A 98 6.64 0.09 7.80
N LEU A 99 5.94 -0.86 8.43
CA LEU A 99 4.51 -1.13 8.15
C LEU A 99 3.59 0.08 8.41
N LYS A 100 3.97 0.98 9.32
CA LYS A 100 3.23 2.24 9.56
C LYS A 100 3.40 3.25 8.43
N LEU A 101 4.52 3.20 7.71
CA LEU A 101 4.81 4.09 6.59
C LEU A 101 4.24 3.57 5.26
N LEU A 102 4.13 2.24 5.12
CA LEU A 102 3.62 1.63 3.90
C LEU A 102 2.13 1.94 3.68
N PRO A 103 1.71 2.16 2.42
CA PRO A 103 0.30 2.29 2.10
C PRO A 103 -0.49 1.01 2.48
N PRO A 104 -1.72 1.11 3.00
CA PRO A 104 -2.48 -0.05 3.51
C PRO A 104 -2.64 -1.17 2.47
N GLN A 105 -2.89 -0.82 1.21
CA GLN A 105 -3.01 -1.78 0.12
C GLN A 105 -1.71 -2.58 -0.11
N ARG A 106 -0.53 -2.01 0.17
CA ARG A 106 0.77 -2.70 0.05
C ARG A 106 0.94 -3.67 1.23
N VAL A 107 0.58 -3.25 2.44
CA VAL A 107 0.62 -4.10 3.63
C VAL A 107 -0.34 -5.29 3.49
N TYR A 108 -1.58 -5.06 3.03
CA TYR A 108 -2.51 -6.14 2.76
C TYR A 108 -2.02 -7.13 1.69
N ARG A 109 -1.35 -6.64 0.64
CA ARG A 109 -0.71 -7.51 -0.36
C ARG A 109 0.41 -8.35 0.25
N LEU A 110 1.23 -7.77 1.13
CA LEU A 110 2.25 -8.48 1.90
C LEU A 110 1.61 -9.58 2.77
N PHE A 111 0.54 -9.28 3.51
CA PHE A 111 -0.13 -10.29 4.34
C PHE A 111 -0.73 -11.42 3.49
N ARG A 112 -1.30 -11.12 2.33
CA ARG A 112 -1.74 -12.14 1.37
C ARG A 112 -0.55 -12.95 0.82
N ALA A 113 0.62 -12.37 0.64
CA ALA A 113 1.83 -13.10 0.25
C ALA A 113 2.26 -14.07 1.37
N LEU A 114 2.35 -13.59 2.61
CA LEU A 114 2.65 -14.44 3.78
C LEU A 114 1.66 -15.60 3.94
N ARG A 115 0.37 -15.34 3.70
CA ARG A 115 -0.66 -16.39 3.67
C ARG A 115 -0.39 -17.43 2.59
N ARG A 116 -0.06 -16.99 1.37
CA ARG A 116 0.25 -17.91 0.26
C ARG A 116 1.47 -18.78 0.56
N ASP A 117 2.43 -18.25 1.31
CA ASP A 117 3.62 -18.99 1.74
C ASP A 117 3.39 -19.85 2.99
N GLY A 118 2.18 -19.87 3.56
CA GLY A 118 1.90 -20.60 4.80
C GLY A 118 2.56 -20.01 6.05
N VAL A 119 3.08 -18.78 5.99
CA VAL A 119 3.80 -18.16 7.12
C VAL A 119 2.81 -17.61 8.14
N ASN A 120 2.59 -18.36 9.23
CA ASN A 120 1.65 -17.99 10.30
C ASN A 120 2.20 -18.20 11.72
N ASN A 121 3.51 -18.07 11.89
CA ASN A 121 4.14 -18.22 13.21
C ASN A 121 3.65 -17.13 14.21
N ARG A 122 3.88 -17.36 15.51
CA ARG A 122 3.44 -16.46 16.61
C ARG A 122 3.87 -15.00 16.37
N ARG A 123 5.08 -14.80 15.84
CA ARG A 123 5.64 -13.47 15.55
C ARG A 123 4.90 -12.79 14.41
N THR A 124 4.67 -13.48 13.29
CA THR A 124 3.89 -12.96 12.16
C THR A 124 2.48 -12.57 12.60
N ARG A 125 1.81 -13.41 13.38
CA ARG A 125 0.50 -13.10 13.97
C ARG A 125 0.55 -11.84 14.83
N ALA A 126 1.49 -11.75 15.77
CA ALA A 126 1.63 -10.57 16.63
C ALA A 126 1.81 -9.27 15.82
N ILE A 127 2.68 -9.29 14.79
CA ILE A 127 2.91 -8.12 13.92
C ILE A 127 1.64 -7.73 13.16
N ILE A 128 0.93 -8.70 12.58
CA ILE A 128 -0.34 -8.44 11.87
C ILE A 128 -1.37 -7.83 12.81
N ARG A 129 -1.55 -8.41 14.00
CA ARG A 129 -2.49 -7.91 15.02
C ARG A 129 -2.16 -6.48 15.40
N ASP A 130 -0.91 -6.22 15.76
CA ASP A 130 -0.49 -4.93 16.28
C ASP A 130 -0.63 -3.84 15.20
N TRP A 131 -0.39 -4.18 13.93
CA TRP A 131 -0.66 -3.28 12.81
C TRP A 131 -2.16 -3.03 12.60
N LEU A 132 -3.01 -4.06 12.66
CA LEU A 132 -4.47 -3.93 12.51
C LEU A 132 -5.10 -3.11 13.66
N VAL A 133 -4.68 -3.35 14.90
CA VAL A 133 -5.16 -2.59 16.07
C VAL A 133 -4.72 -1.13 16.02
N ALA A 134 -3.55 -0.86 15.44
CA ALA A 134 -3.03 0.49 15.28
C ALA A 134 -3.61 1.26 14.07
N ARG A 135 -4.56 0.68 13.32
CA ARG A 135 -5.15 1.36 12.16
C ARG A 135 -5.96 2.58 12.63
N PRO A 136 -5.77 3.76 12.00
CA PRO A 136 -6.55 4.95 12.35
C PRO A 136 -8.05 4.80 12.12
N ASP A 137 -8.41 4.09 11.04
CA ASP A 137 -9.80 3.84 10.66
C ASP A 137 -9.94 2.43 10.08
N LEU A 138 -10.21 1.46 10.97
CA LEU A 138 -10.41 0.08 10.58
C LEU A 138 -11.78 -0.13 9.89
N ALA A 139 -12.76 0.74 10.14
CA ALA A 139 -14.07 0.66 9.50
C ALA A 139 -13.96 0.98 8.00
N PHE A 140 -13.19 2.00 7.65
CA PHE A 140 -12.85 2.29 6.26
C PHE A 140 -12.13 1.10 5.59
N ASP A 141 -11.17 0.48 6.26
CA ASP A 141 -10.46 -0.69 5.72
C ASP A 141 -11.42 -1.89 5.53
N ALA A 142 -12.39 -2.09 6.42
CA ALA A 142 -13.40 -3.13 6.31
C ALA A 142 -14.38 -2.94 5.13
N VAL A 143 -14.51 -1.71 4.62
CA VAL A 143 -15.28 -1.41 3.40
C VAL A 143 -14.38 -1.45 2.16
N LYS A 144 -13.29 -0.67 2.14
CA LYS A 144 -12.42 -0.51 0.97
C LYS A 144 -11.57 -1.73 0.68
N TYR A 145 -11.05 -2.38 1.72
CA TYR A 145 -10.15 -3.53 1.63
C TYR A 145 -10.77 -4.80 2.19
N ARG A 146 -12.11 -4.89 2.21
CA ARG A 146 -12.89 -5.95 2.87
C ARG A 146 -12.33 -7.35 2.66
N GLY A 147 -12.09 -7.75 1.41
CA GLY A 147 -11.59 -9.09 1.08
C GLY A 147 -10.20 -9.34 1.67
N ALA A 148 -9.29 -8.37 1.55
CA ALA A 148 -7.95 -8.47 2.11
C ALA A 148 -7.94 -8.48 3.64
N LEU A 149 -8.76 -7.65 4.28
CA LEU A 149 -8.91 -7.64 5.74
C LEU A 149 -9.46 -8.98 6.23
N LYS A 150 -10.53 -9.48 5.60
CA LYS A 150 -11.10 -10.80 5.90
C LYS A 150 -10.08 -11.93 5.77
N ASP A 151 -9.33 -11.96 4.67
CA ASP A 151 -8.28 -12.96 4.45
C ASP A 151 -7.20 -12.89 5.53
N THR A 152 -6.81 -11.67 5.93
CA THR A 152 -5.78 -11.42 6.95
C THR A 152 -6.24 -11.90 8.33
N VAL A 153 -7.49 -11.59 8.71
CA VAL A 153 -8.07 -12.00 9.99
C VAL A 153 -8.20 -13.51 10.08
N ARG A 154 -8.67 -14.15 9.00
CA ARG A 154 -8.75 -15.61 8.90
C ARG A 154 -7.38 -16.28 8.99
N HIS A 155 -6.41 -15.77 8.23
CA HIS A 155 -5.03 -16.27 8.25
C HIS A 155 -4.44 -16.23 9.66
N SER A 156 -4.64 -15.12 10.37
CA SER A 156 -4.00 -14.91 11.67
C SER A 156 -4.78 -15.49 12.85
N HIS A 157 -5.94 -16.09 12.60
CA HIS A 157 -6.87 -16.63 13.61
C HIS A 157 -7.27 -15.60 14.68
N PHE A 158 -7.52 -14.35 14.28
CA PHE A 158 -7.97 -13.32 15.22
C PHE A 158 -9.48 -13.28 15.35
N ASP A 159 -9.94 -13.03 16.58
CA ASP A 159 -11.28 -12.53 16.81
C ASP A 159 -11.37 -11.10 16.26
N PRO A 160 -12.27 -10.81 15.28
CA PRO A 160 -12.50 -9.46 14.79
C PRO A 160 -12.79 -8.44 15.89
N ARG A 161 -13.43 -8.85 17.00
CA ARG A 161 -13.75 -7.98 18.14
C ARG A 161 -12.50 -7.45 18.84
N ALA A 162 -11.41 -8.22 18.82
CA ALA A 162 -10.14 -7.84 19.44
C ALA A 162 -9.35 -6.79 18.63
N LEU A 163 -9.76 -6.49 17.39
CA LEU A 163 -9.09 -5.50 16.54
C LEU A 163 -9.41 -4.06 16.95
N VAL A 164 -10.50 -3.84 17.68
CA VAL A 164 -10.98 -2.54 18.15
C VAL A 164 -11.24 -2.59 19.66
N PRO A 165 -10.19 -2.83 20.48
CA PRO A 165 -10.36 -3.14 21.90
C PRO A 165 -11.04 -2.02 22.70
N ARG A 166 -10.87 -0.76 22.26
CA ARG A 166 -11.42 0.44 22.90
C ARG A 166 -12.79 0.87 22.38
N ALA A 167 -13.31 0.21 21.34
CA ALA A 167 -14.60 0.57 20.77
C ALA A 167 -15.76 0.04 21.63
N PRO A 168 -16.93 0.70 21.61
CA PRO A 168 -18.15 0.18 22.22
C PRO A 168 -18.49 -1.23 21.72
N GLU A 169 -19.17 -2.02 22.55
CA GLU A 169 -19.49 -3.43 22.25
C GLU A 169 -20.20 -3.62 20.90
N HIS A 170 -21.19 -2.78 20.61
CA HIS A 170 -21.91 -2.81 19.34
C HIS A 170 -20.97 -2.61 18.13
N VAL A 171 -19.99 -1.71 18.21
CA VAL A 171 -19.00 -1.51 17.12
C VAL A 171 -18.11 -2.75 16.96
N ARG A 172 -17.71 -3.40 18.06
CA ARG A 172 -16.90 -4.62 18.02
C ARG A 172 -17.65 -5.76 17.31
N ASP A 173 -18.94 -5.90 17.59
CA ASP A 173 -19.82 -6.87 16.93
C ASP A 173 -20.05 -6.55 15.45
N GLU A 174 -20.23 -5.28 15.13
CA GLU A 174 -20.43 -4.83 13.75
C GLU A 174 -19.23 -5.15 12.85
N ILE A 175 -18.00 -5.07 13.33
CA ILE A 175 -16.82 -5.46 12.53
C ILE A 175 -16.85 -6.96 12.21
N GLY A 176 -17.21 -7.80 13.18
CA GLY A 176 -17.43 -9.22 12.96
C GLY A 176 -18.51 -9.47 11.90
N GLY A 177 -19.66 -8.79 12.05
CA GLY A 177 -20.78 -8.82 11.11
C GLY A 177 -20.41 -8.34 9.70
N MET A 178 -19.63 -7.26 9.58
CA MET A 178 -19.20 -6.70 8.31
C MET A 178 -18.27 -7.65 7.54
N LEU A 179 -17.36 -8.34 8.24
CA LEU A 179 -16.39 -9.26 7.63
C LEU A 179 -16.98 -10.66 7.34
N HIS A 180 -17.82 -11.17 8.25
CA HIS A 180 -18.26 -12.57 8.25
C HIS A 180 -19.77 -12.76 8.15
N GLY A 181 -20.57 -11.78 8.54
CA GLY A 181 -22.02 -11.88 8.67
C GLY A 181 -22.80 -11.70 7.36
N ARG A 182 -24.11 -11.93 7.47
CA ARG A 182 -25.12 -11.59 6.45
C ARG A 182 -25.53 -10.13 6.65
N THR A 183 -25.55 -9.36 5.56
CA THR A 183 -25.76 -7.91 5.50
C THR A 183 -27.20 -7.45 5.79
N GLY A 184 -27.96 -8.26 6.54
CA GLY A 184 -29.39 -8.05 6.75
C GLY A 184 -29.74 -7.14 7.94
N ARG A 185 -28.85 -7.02 8.93
CA ARG A 185 -29.07 -6.13 10.09
C ARG A 185 -28.53 -4.73 9.81
N PRO A 186 -29.22 -3.66 10.24
CA PRO A 186 -28.68 -2.30 10.20
C PRO A 186 -27.39 -2.20 11.00
N PHE A 187 -26.48 -1.33 10.53
CA PHE A 187 -25.27 -0.98 11.26
C PHE A 187 -25.43 0.39 11.92
N THR A 188 -24.83 0.55 13.10
CA THR A 188 -24.70 1.83 13.81
C THR A 188 -23.53 2.62 13.23
N THR A 189 -22.47 1.94 12.82
CA THR A 189 -21.30 2.57 12.20
C THR A 189 -21.69 3.14 10.82
N PRO A 190 -21.59 4.47 10.60
CA PRO A 190 -22.14 5.12 9.40
C PRO A 190 -21.66 4.53 8.08
N ILE A 191 -20.34 4.30 7.95
CA ILE A 191 -19.78 3.76 6.69
C ILE A 191 -20.22 2.32 6.40
N PHE A 192 -20.53 1.52 7.41
CA PHE A 192 -21.07 0.17 7.23
C PHE A 192 -22.52 0.23 6.78
N GLU A 193 -23.30 1.15 7.34
CA GLU A 193 -24.69 1.35 6.97
C GLU A 193 -24.83 1.90 5.55
N THR A 194 -24.04 2.91 5.17
CA THR A 194 -23.96 3.40 3.79
C THR A 194 -23.59 2.26 2.83
N TRP A 195 -22.62 1.42 3.18
CA TRP A 195 -22.23 0.27 2.36
C TRP A 195 -23.37 -0.76 2.23
N ARG A 196 -24.09 -1.05 3.32
CA ARG A 196 -25.27 -1.93 3.31
C ARG A 196 -26.37 -1.36 2.41
N GLN A 197 -26.66 -0.07 2.53
CA GLN A 197 -27.68 0.62 1.74
C GLN A 197 -27.31 0.71 0.26
N ALA A 198 -26.03 0.89 -0.06
CA ALA A 198 -25.54 0.94 -1.44
C ALA A 198 -25.81 -0.35 -2.23
N HIS A 199 -26.12 -1.48 -1.58
CA HIS A 199 -26.60 -2.68 -2.28
C HIS A 199 -28.00 -2.53 -2.87
N TYR A 200 -28.80 -1.60 -2.37
CA TYR A 200 -30.22 -1.45 -2.72
C TYR A 200 -30.57 -0.06 -3.25
N ALA A 201 -29.87 0.98 -2.78
CA ALA A 201 -30.13 2.38 -3.11
C ALA A 201 -28.96 3.00 -3.88
N HIS A 202 -29.28 3.68 -4.99
CA HIS A 202 -28.28 4.34 -5.83
C HIS A 202 -27.65 5.56 -5.14
N GLU A 203 -28.41 6.27 -4.29
CA GLU A 203 -27.90 7.48 -3.62
C GLU A 203 -26.76 7.16 -2.64
N ALA A 204 -26.87 6.06 -1.89
CA ALA A 204 -25.83 5.61 -0.96
C ALA A 204 -24.50 5.25 -1.65
N VAL A 205 -24.50 5.00 -2.97
CA VAL A 205 -23.27 4.74 -3.73
C VAL A 205 -22.35 5.96 -3.75
N TYR A 206 -22.90 7.18 -3.80
CA TYR A 206 -22.11 8.41 -3.93
C TYR A 206 -21.44 8.83 -2.62
N GLU A 207 -21.90 8.30 -1.48
CA GLU A 207 -21.32 8.54 -0.16
C GLU A 207 -20.15 7.60 0.15
N LEU A 208 -19.97 6.54 -0.65
CA LEU A 208 -18.88 5.59 -0.48
C LEU A 208 -17.54 6.13 -1.03
N PRO A 209 -16.41 5.60 -0.53
CA PRO A 209 -15.10 5.88 -1.12
C PRO A 209 -15.11 5.57 -2.62
N PHE A 210 -14.54 6.46 -3.44
CA PHE A 210 -14.68 6.43 -4.90
C PHE A 210 -14.44 5.05 -5.53
N THR A 211 -13.35 4.36 -5.16
CA THR A 211 -13.04 3.03 -5.72
C THR A 211 -14.05 1.95 -5.35
N VAL A 212 -14.73 2.10 -4.20
CA VAL A 212 -15.82 1.21 -3.78
C VAL A 212 -17.09 1.58 -4.54
N ALA A 213 -17.37 2.88 -4.66
CA ALA A 213 -18.48 3.42 -5.43
C ALA A 213 -18.43 2.98 -6.90
N GLU A 214 -17.25 2.94 -7.54
CA GLU A 214 -17.05 2.42 -8.90
C GLU A 214 -17.55 0.97 -9.05
N GLY A 215 -17.29 0.12 -8.04
CA GLY A 215 -17.75 -1.27 -8.05
C GLY A 215 -19.28 -1.39 -7.95
N PHE A 216 -19.92 -0.56 -7.12
CA PHE A 216 -21.38 -0.52 -7.02
C PHE A 216 -22.04 0.12 -8.25
N ALA A 217 -21.43 1.16 -8.81
CA ALA A 217 -21.92 1.81 -10.03
C ALA A 217 -21.98 0.83 -11.20
N ALA A 218 -20.96 -0.01 -11.38
CA ALA A 218 -20.96 -1.05 -12.40
C ALA A 218 -22.11 -2.05 -12.19
N ARG A 219 -22.40 -2.43 -10.94
CA ARG A 219 -23.50 -3.35 -10.61
C ARG A 219 -24.89 -2.75 -10.85
N HIS A 220 -25.06 -1.46 -10.57
CA HIS A 220 -26.33 -0.73 -10.71
C HIS A 220 -26.52 -0.12 -12.10
N GLY A 221 -25.58 -0.32 -13.04
CA GLY A 221 -25.64 0.28 -14.38
C GLY A 221 -25.52 1.81 -14.37
N ILE A 222 -24.93 2.41 -13.33
CA ILE A 222 -24.74 3.86 -13.25
C ILE A 222 -23.63 4.27 -14.22
N PRO A 223 -23.90 5.20 -15.17
CA PRO A 223 -22.88 5.66 -16.10
C PRO A 223 -21.68 6.26 -15.38
N ARG A 224 -20.47 5.86 -15.78
CA ARG A 224 -19.21 6.33 -15.16
C ARG A 224 -19.11 7.85 -15.08
N ARG A 225 -19.57 8.56 -16.12
CA ARG A 225 -19.61 10.03 -16.14
C ARG A 225 -20.43 10.62 -14.99
N ARG A 226 -21.63 10.09 -14.74
CA ARG A 226 -22.49 10.54 -13.62
C ARG A 226 -21.85 10.26 -12.26
N LEU A 227 -21.15 9.14 -12.14
CA LEU A 227 -20.38 8.83 -10.93
C LEU A 227 -19.28 9.86 -10.69
N LEU A 228 -18.53 10.23 -11.73
CA LEU A 228 -17.46 11.23 -11.63
C LEU A 228 -17.99 12.61 -11.24
N GLU A 229 -19.06 13.07 -11.89
CA GLU A 229 -19.68 14.38 -11.61
C GLU A 229 -20.15 14.52 -10.15
N ARG A 230 -20.71 13.45 -9.56
CA ARG A 230 -21.14 13.45 -8.15
C ARG A 230 -20.03 13.16 -7.16
N ALA A 231 -19.08 12.28 -7.49
CA ALA A 231 -18.03 11.86 -6.58
C ALA A 231 -16.82 12.81 -6.56
N GLU A 232 -16.67 13.72 -7.53
CA GLU A 232 -15.51 14.64 -7.62
C GLU A 232 -15.17 15.33 -6.30
N LYS A 233 -16.19 15.72 -5.53
CA LYS A 233 -16.04 16.37 -4.21
C LYS A 233 -15.45 15.45 -3.14
N SER A 234 -15.73 14.15 -3.19
CA SER A 234 -15.22 13.14 -2.23
C SER A 234 -13.91 12.48 -2.70
N MET A 235 -13.49 12.71 -3.95
CA MET A 235 -12.24 12.18 -4.49
C MET A 235 -10.99 12.80 -3.86
N THR A 236 -10.01 11.97 -3.53
CA THR A 236 -8.69 12.45 -3.12
C THR A 236 -7.90 13.03 -4.28
N ARG A 237 -6.93 13.90 -3.98
CA ARG A 237 -6.04 14.53 -4.97
C ARG A 237 -5.35 13.53 -5.90
N LEU A 238 -4.90 12.40 -5.36
CA LEU A 238 -4.24 11.35 -6.14
C LEU A 238 -5.22 10.56 -7.00
N GLU A 239 -6.46 10.36 -6.55
CA GLU A 239 -7.50 9.75 -7.37
C GLU A 239 -7.87 10.68 -8.53
N ARG A 240 -7.98 12.00 -8.29
CA ARG A 240 -8.18 13.00 -9.36
C ARG A 240 -7.03 12.99 -10.38
N LEU A 241 -5.77 12.97 -9.92
CA LEU A 241 -4.60 12.90 -10.81
C LEU A 241 -4.60 11.62 -11.67
N ARG A 242 -4.95 10.49 -11.07
CA ARG A 242 -5.03 9.21 -11.78
C ARG A 242 -6.11 9.24 -12.86
N LEU A 243 -7.25 9.85 -12.57
CA LEU A 243 -8.32 10.02 -13.55
C LEU A 243 -7.95 11.02 -14.65
N GLN A 244 -7.19 12.07 -14.35
CA GLN A 244 -6.64 12.96 -15.39
C GLN A 244 -5.72 12.20 -16.37
N GLY A 245 -4.95 11.21 -15.89
CA GLY A 245 -4.16 10.34 -16.77
C GLY A 245 -5.01 9.44 -17.66
N HIS A 246 -6.17 8.99 -17.17
CA HIS A 246 -7.14 8.18 -17.93
C HIS A 246 -8.15 9.02 -18.75
N ALA A 247 -8.14 10.35 -18.61
CA ALA A 247 -9.11 11.25 -19.25
C ALA A 247 -9.00 11.32 -20.78
N TRP A 248 -7.94 10.73 -21.38
CA TRP A 248 -7.84 10.60 -22.83
C TRP A 248 -8.96 9.77 -23.46
N GLU A 249 -9.56 8.83 -22.72
CA GLU A 249 -10.62 7.99 -23.27
C GLU A 249 -12.04 8.50 -22.97
N ASN A 250 -12.24 9.41 -21.99
CA ASN A 250 -13.60 9.66 -21.46
C ASN A 250 -14.03 11.12 -21.19
N ARG A 251 -13.32 12.14 -21.71
CA ARG A 251 -13.79 13.55 -21.85
C ARG A 251 -14.58 14.15 -20.66
N ALA A 252 -14.17 13.90 -19.43
CA ALA A 252 -14.65 14.63 -18.26
C ALA A 252 -13.44 15.31 -17.60
N PRO A 253 -13.24 16.63 -17.78
CA PRO A 253 -12.16 17.35 -17.11
C PRO A 253 -12.45 17.39 -15.61
N ILE A 254 -11.52 16.87 -14.80
CA ILE A 254 -11.55 16.98 -13.34
C ILE A 254 -10.64 18.13 -12.95
N ASP A 255 -11.16 19.04 -12.12
CA ASP A 255 -10.41 20.20 -11.65
C ASP A 255 -9.37 19.77 -10.59
N LEU A 256 -8.10 19.95 -10.93
CA LEU A 256 -6.97 19.60 -10.08
C LEU A 256 -5.83 20.59 -10.31
N ASP A 257 -5.49 21.33 -9.27
CA ASP A 257 -4.26 22.10 -9.23
C ASP A 257 -3.04 21.16 -9.17
N LEU A 258 -2.39 20.98 -10.33
CA LEU A 258 -1.18 20.19 -10.48
C LEU A 258 -0.03 20.67 -9.61
N ALA A 259 0.00 21.96 -9.27
CA ALA A 259 1.04 22.50 -8.42
C ALA A 259 1.00 21.79 -7.08
N THR A 260 -0.15 21.41 -6.52
CA THR A 260 -0.30 20.80 -5.18
C THR A 260 0.01 19.30 -5.10
N VAL A 261 0.35 18.68 -6.22
CA VAL A 261 0.66 17.24 -6.32
C VAL A 261 2.10 16.97 -5.83
N PRO A 262 2.37 15.84 -5.15
CA PRO A 262 3.74 15.45 -4.80
C PRO A 262 4.64 15.32 -6.04
N LEU A 263 5.88 15.83 -5.96
CA LEU A 263 6.79 15.96 -7.10
C LEU A 263 6.93 14.66 -7.91
N THR A 264 7.22 13.54 -7.24
CA THR A 264 7.41 12.24 -7.91
C THR A 264 6.16 11.80 -8.66
N ARG A 265 4.96 12.02 -8.08
CA ARG A 265 3.69 11.67 -8.73
C ARG A 265 3.39 12.55 -9.93
N LEU A 266 3.70 13.85 -9.82
CA LEU A 266 3.58 14.78 -10.93
C LEU A 266 4.55 14.44 -12.06
N ALA A 267 5.80 14.08 -11.74
CA ALA A 267 6.78 13.66 -12.73
C ALA A 267 6.34 12.39 -13.47
N THR A 268 5.86 11.36 -12.75
CA THR A 268 5.30 10.15 -13.38
C THR A 268 4.10 10.48 -14.26
N TYR A 269 3.20 11.35 -13.80
CA TYR A 269 2.06 11.81 -14.61
C TYR A 269 2.54 12.45 -15.92
N VAL A 270 3.44 13.43 -15.84
CA VAL A 270 3.99 14.11 -17.02
C VAL A 270 4.65 13.13 -17.99
N LEU A 271 5.46 12.19 -17.48
CA LEU A 271 6.13 11.18 -18.30
C LEU A 271 5.17 10.19 -18.97
N SER A 272 4.00 9.96 -18.38
CA SER A 272 2.96 9.12 -18.99
C SER A 272 2.26 9.80 -20.17
N LEU A 273 2.34 11.13 -20.30
CA LEU A 273 1.69 11.90 -21.38
C LEU A 273 2.38 11.73 -22.76
N PRO A 274 1.62 11.63 -23.87
CA PRO A 274 2.15 11.75 -25.22
C PRO A 274 2.98 13.01 -25.39
N LEU A 275 3.97 12.94 -26.29
CA LEU A 275 4.88 14.04 -26.56
C LEU A 275 4.15 15.31 -27.01
N ASP A 276 3.11 15.17 -27.82
CA ASP A 276 2.30 16.30 -28.31
C ASP A 276 1.58 17.01 -27.17
N GLU A 277 1.04 16.25 -26.21
CA GLU A 277 0.34 16.79 -25.05
C GLU A 277 1.31 17.49 -24.10
N ARG A 278 2.49 16.90 -23.88
CA ARG A 278 3.57 17.55 -23.12
C ARG A 278 4.01 18.85 -23.76
N SER A 279 4.09 18.88 -25.08
CA SER A 279 4.49 20.06 -25.84
C SER A 279 3.42 21.16 -25.73
N ARG A 280 2.14 20.81 -25.91
CA ARG A 280 1.01 21.73 -25.79
C ARG A 280 0.87 22.33 -24.39
N ARG A 281 1.05 21.52 -23.34
CA ARG A 281 0.91 21.93 -21.93
C ARG A 281 2.25 22.27 -21.27
N ARG A 282 3.31 22.49 -22.04
CA ARG A 282 4.69 22.61 -21.52
C ARG A 282 4.83 23.65 -20.41
N ALA A 283 4.25 24.83 -20.60
CA ALA A 283 4.33 25.92 -19.63
C ALA A 283 3.66 25.56 -18.30
N GLU A 284 2.44 25.02 -18.36
CA GLU A 284 1.67 24.55 -17.21
C GLU A 284 2.43 23.44 -16.44
N LEU A 285 2.84 22.38 -17.15
CA LEU A 285 3.50 21.21 -16.55
C LEU A 285 4.86 21.58 -15.93
N THR A 286 5.65 22.42 -16.62
CA THR A 286 6.95 22.90 -16.09
C THR A 286 6.75 23.79 -14.87
N GLY A 287 5.74 24.67 -14.90
CA GLY A 287 5.38 25.50 -13.75
C GLY A 287 5.00 24.68 -12.53
N ALA A 288 4.13 23.68 -12.72
CA ALA A 288 3.72 22.75 -11.66
C ALA A 288 4.91 21.94 -11.12
N LEU A 289 5.78 21.42 -11.99
CA LEU A 289 7.00 20.69 -11.59
C LEU A 289 7.93 21.56 -10.75
N ARG A 290 8.16 22.82 -11.16
CA ARG A 290 8.99 23.77 -10.40
C ARG A 290 8.37 24.14 -9.05
N ALA A 291 7.05 24.30 -8.98
CA ALA A 291 6.36 24.59 -7.73
C ALA A 291 6.43 23.39 -6.76
N ALA A 292 6.22 22.18 -7.27
CA ALA A 292 6.34 20.95 -6.50
C ALA A 292 7.79 20.70 -6.04
N ALA A 293 8.78 20.99 -6.88
CA ALA A 293 10.21 20.87 -6.53
C ALA A 293 10.61 21.84 -5.42
N ARG A 294 10.16 23.10 -5.48
CA ARG A 294 10.40 24.08 -4.41
C ARG A 294 9.84 23.61 -3.07
N ARG A 295 8.60 23.13 -3.04
CA ARG A 295 8.01 22.60 -1.80
C ARG A 295 8.70 21.35 -1.27
N ALA A 296 9.25 20.52 -2.15
CA ALA A 296 9.97 19.32 -1.75
C ALA A 296 11.37 19.66 -1.19
N ALA A 297 11.99 20.74 -1.67
CA ALA A 297 13.28 21.21 -1.20
C ALA A 297 13.23 21.93 0.16
N GLY A 298 12.06 22.49 0.53
CA GLY A 298 11.88 23.26 1.77
C GLY A 298 11.91 24.75 1.48
#